data_AF-A0A353H0H1-F1
#
_entry.id   AF-A0A353H0H1-F1
#
_cell.length_a   1.000
_cell.length_b   1.000
_cell.length_c   1.000
_cell.angle_alpha   90.00
_cell.angle_beta   90.00
_cell.angle_gamma   90.00
#
_symmetry.space_group_name_H-M   'P 1'
#
loop_
_entity.id
_entity.type
_entity.pdbx_description
1 polymer ?
#
loop_
_entity_poly.entity_id
_entity_poly.type
_entity_poly.pdbx_seq_one_letter_code
_entity_poly.pdbx_strand_id
1 'polypeptide(L)' 'VKAAFPKAIITFEPHSARQAIVDTWPEDVDDGAARRDWGWMPDYDEDRAFNEYLIPSIKARYQS' A
#
# COMPACT_ATOMS: atom_id res chain seq x y z
N VAL A 1 0.59 -10.31 0.88
CA VAL A 1 1.05 -10.81 -0.45
C VAL A 1 1.32 -12.31 -0.50
N LYS A 2 2.31 -12.86 0.24
CA LYS A 2 2.67 -14.30 0.15
C LYS A 2 1.49 -15.25 0.42
N ALA A 3 0.60 -14.91 1.35
CA ALA A 3 -0.62 -15.67 1.60
C ALA A 3 -1.54 -15.75 0.35
N ALA A 4 -1.69 -14.65 -0.37
CA ALA A 4 -2.53 -14.58 -1.58
C ALA A 4 -1.83 -15.11 -2.83
N PHE A 5 -0.50 -15.00 -2.90
CA PHE A 5 0.34 -15.42 -4.03
C PHE A 5 1.56 -16.21 -3.53
N PRO A 6 1.40 -17.50 -3.17
CA PRO A 6 2.46 -18.29 -2.52
C PRO A 6 3.72 -18.44 -3.36
N LYS A 7 3.56 -18.42 -4.69
CA LYS A 7 4.65 -18.55 -5.65
C LYS A 7 5.33 -17.22 -6.00
N ALA A 8 4.88 -16.09 -5.45
CA ALA A 8 5.49 -14.79 -5.74
C ALA A 8 6.95 -14.77 -5.26
N ILE A 9 7.87 -14.38 -6.14
CA ILE A 9 9.26 -14.16 -5.81
C ILE A 9 9.44 -12.65 -5.65
N ILE A 10 9.91 -12.23 -4.48
CA ILE A 10 10.10 -10.81 -4.13
C ILE A 10 11.60 -10.63 -3.89
N THR A 11 12.24 -9.77 -4.66
CA THR A 11 13.65 -9.38 -4.51
C THR A 11 13.73 -7.90 -4.15
N PHE A 12 14.90 -7.45 -3.67
CA PHE A 12 15.11 -6.06 -3.30
C PHE A 12 16.38 -5.54 -3.99
N GLU A 13 16.17 -4.81 -5.08
CA GLU A 13 17.22 -4.15 -5.86
C GLU A 13 16.81 -2.68 -6.06
N PRO A 14 17.03 -1.82 -5.04
CA PRO A 14 16.54 -0.45 -5.07
C PRO A 14 17.28 0.35 -6.14
N HIS A 15 16.52 1.10 -6.92
CA HIS A 15 17.10 2.08 -7.83
C HIS A 15 17.56 3.28 -7.01
N SER A 16 18.88 3.54 -6.99
CA SER A 16 19.49 4.56 -6.13
C SER A 16 18.80 5.93 -6.19
N ALA A 17 18.48 6.41 -7.40
CA ALA A 17 17.79 7.69 -7.56
C ALA A 17 16.37 7.72 -6.97
N ARG A 18 15.64 6.59 -6.98
CA ARG A 18 14.29 6.53 -6.37
C ARG A 18 14.38 6.34 -4.86
N GLN A 19 15.33 5.54 -4.39
CA GLN A 19 15.58 5.38 -2.96
C GLN A 19 15.89 6.73 -2.31
N ALA A 20 16.78 7.53 -2.93
CA ALA A 20 17.10 8.87 -2.45
C ALA A 20 15.89 9.81 -2.38
N ILE A 21 14.87 9.62 -3.22
CA ILE A 21 13.61 10.38 -3.12
C ILE A 21 12.77 9.86 -1.94
N VAL A 22 12.60 8.54 -1.84
CA VAL A 22 11.80 7.90 -0.77
C VAL A 22 12.39 8.22 0.61
N ASP A 23 13.71 8.26 0.74
CA ASP A 23 14.43 8.58 1.98
C ASP A 23 14.13 10.00 2.48
N THR A 24 13.59 10.89 1.64
CA THR A 24 13.20 12.26 2.04
C THR A 24 11.75 12.36 2.52
N TRP A 25 10.93 11.33 2.32
CA TRP A 25 9.53 11.36 2.71
C TRP A 25 9.36 11.03 4.19
N PRO A 26 8.35 11.61 4.87
CA PRO A 26 8.02 11.20 6.21
C PRO A 26 7.50 9.75 6.21
N GLU A 27 7.80 9.01 7.27
CA GLU A 27 7.29 7.64 7.43
C GLU A 27 5.79 7.59 7.75
N ASP A 28 5.27 8.64 8.37
CA ASP A 28 3.87 8.75 8.80
C ASP A 28 3.36 10.20 8.71
N VAL A 29 2.04 10.36 8.67
CA VAL A 29 1.35 11.65 8.55
C VAL A 29 0.41 11.85 9.73
N ASP A 30 0.65 12.90 10.53
CA ASP A 30 -0.32 13.33 11.54
C ASP A 30 -1.54 13.96 10.83
N ASP A 31 -2.61 13.17 10.76
CA ASP A 31 -3.90 13.51 10.19
C ASP A 31 -4.88 14.10 11.24
N GLY A 32 -4.42 14.36 12.47
CA GLY A 32 -5.26 14.70 13.60
C GLY A 32 -6.05 16.01 13.43
N ALA A 33 -5.51 16.99 12.70
CA ALA A 33 -6.26 18.19 12.34
C ALA A 33 -7.49 17.86 11.48
N ALA A 34 -7.34 17.00 10.47
CA ALA A 34 -8.44 16.59 9.60
C ALA A 34 -9.51 15.79 10.35
N ARG A 35 -9.08 14.90 11.26
CA ARG A 35 -9.99 14.15 12.14
C ARG A 35 -10.82 15.07 13.02
N ARG A 36 -10.20 16.12 13.59
CA ARG A 36 -10.89 17.06 14.50
C ARG A 36 -11.78 18.05 13.76
N ASP A 37 -11.29 18.61 12.66
CA ASP A 37 -11.93 19.77 12.03
C ASP A 37 -13.12 19.37 11.16
N TRP A 38 -13.04 18.21 10.50
CA TRP A 38 -14.08 17.76 9.57
C TRP A 38 -14.36 16.26 9.65
N GLY A 39 -13.95 15.61 10.74
CA GLY A 39 -14.31 14.21 11.01
C GLY A 39 -13.71 13.22 10.03
N TRP A 40 -12.60 13.57 9.38
CA TRP A 40 -11.96 12.66 8.44
C TRP A 40 -11.57 11.35 9.12
N MET A 41 -11.78 10.23 8.42
CA MET A 41 -11.31 8.92 8.83
C MET A 41 -11.07 8.07 7.58
N PRO A 42 -10.01 7.25 7.52
CA PRO A 42 -9.79 6.39 6.37
C PRO A 42 -10.85 5.31 6.31
N ASP A 43 -11.46 5.13 5.14
CA ASP A 43 -12.44 4.07 4.90
C ASP A 43 -11.78 2.69 4.76
N TYR A 44 -10.49 2.64 4.45
CA TYR A 44 -9.71 1.43 4.25
C TYR A 44 -8.43 1.48 5.08
N ASP A 45 -8.21 0.43 5.86
CA ASP A 45 -6.90 0.09 6.40
C ASP A 45 -6.11 -0.78 5.40
N GLU A 46 -4.90 -1.19 5.77
CA GLU A 46 -4.05 -2.06 4.95
C GLU A 46 -4.79 -3.35 4.56
N ASP A 47 -5.37 -4.05 5.54
CA ASP A 47 -6.00 -5.35 5.33
C ASP A 47 -7.19 -5.26 4.36
N ARG A 48 -8.08 -4.28 4.54
CA ARG A 48 -9.24 -4.08 3.67
C ARG A 48 -8.80 -3.64 2.28
N ALA A 49 -7.85 -2.70 2.17
CA ALA A 49 -7.33 -2.26 0.87
C ALA A 49 -6.73 -3.44 0.07
N PHE A 50 -5.98 -4.33 0.72
CA PHE A 50 -5.42 -5.49 0.05
C PHE A 50 -6.48 -6.54 -0.32
N ASN A 51 -7.36 -6.90 0.62
CA ASN A 51 -8.29 -8.02 0.44
C ASN A 51 -9.51 -7.67 -0.42
N GLU A 52 -10.02 -6.44 -0.32
CA GLU A 52 -11.25 -6.02 -1.02
C GLU A 52 -10.94 -5.40 -2.39
N TYR A 53 -9.81 -4.71 -2.54
CA TYR A 53 -9.50 -3.96 -3.75
C TYR A 53 -8.32 -4.53 -4.55
N LEU A 54 -7.11 -4.57 -3.97
CA LEU A 54 -5.89 -4.89 -4.73
C LEU A 54 -5.83 -6.35 -5.19
N ILE A 55 -5.97 -7.31 -4.28
CA ILE A 55 -5.79 -8.75 -4.59
C ILE A 55 -6.85 -9.25 -5.59
N PRO A 56 -8.16 -8.97 -5.43
CA PRO A 56 -9.16 -9.39 -6.41
C PRO A 56 -8.89 -8.81 -7.80
N SER A 57 -8.56 -7.51 -7.87
CA SER A 57 -8.28 -6.82 -9.12
C SER A 57 -7.07 -7.41 -9.86
N ILE A 58 -5.99 -7.70 -9.14
CA ILE A 58 -4.79 -8.34 -9.70
C ILE A 58 -5.13 -9.75 -10.20
N LYS A 59 -5.85 -10.57 -9.42
CA LYS A 59 -6.25 -11.92 -9.84
C LYS A 59 -7.08 -11.90 -11.12
N ALA A 60 -8.07 -11.01 -11.21
CA ALA A 60 -8.88 -10.86 -12.41
C ALA A 60 -8.04 -10.43 -13.64
N ARG A 61 -7.06 -9.54 -13.45
CA ARG A 61 -6.22 -9.03 -14.55
C ARG A 61 -5.30 -10.08 -15.18
N TYR A 62 -4.92 -11.11 -14.43
CA TYR A 62 -3.96 -12.15 -14.85
C TYR A 62 -4.58 -13.56 -14.90
N GLN A 63 -5.90 -13.67 -15.04
CA GLN A 63 -6.65 -14.93 -15.10
C GLN A 63 -6.54 -15.70 -16.44
N SER A 64 -5.60 -15.31 -17.32
CA SER A 64 -5.36 -15.96 -18.62
C SER A 64 -4.60 -17.27 -18.51
#